data_AF-A0A926WJ59-F1
#
_entry.id   AF-A0A926WJ59-F1
#
_cell.length_a   1.000
_cell.length_b   1.000
_cell.length_c   1.000
_cell.angle_alpha   90.00
_cell.angle_beta   90.00
_cell.angle_gamma   90.00
#
_symmetry.space_group_name_H-M   'P 1'
#
loop_
_entity.id
_entity.type
_entity.pdbx_description
1 polymer ?
#
loop_
_entity_poly.entity_id
_entity_poly.type
_entity_poly.pdbx_seq_one_letter_code
_entity_poly.pdbx_strand_id
1 'polypeptide(L)'
;MNDKISVKPDIIFIEELLKDIANGEYKIPIFQREFVWQTSQMLELFDSILKGYPIGSLLFWNTQGYKTKDQIGPYIIRKNNNNNTKYILDGFQRISTLFGALINPKDFPETNENDVNDFLIYFDIKENNFSKRTRKGNIFSIPLHKVYDNRELFDFVRQLDRENLTEIEREQYIDNLRNLHDILHKYKLPYVEIKGGDIKSAVEIFSRVNSTGTEISEDFMLSALSYNQETEFLLSASIDEFLTKLSIYNFEDLKRDIILNCIASNINNVDGKIYFDVKLEELRYKSDLELCTNNAYDYIKQAIEFLYKRLFVINVRLLPYPAQLIFISDYFRLNPNPTSQELQLLENWFWITTYSNYFTIYSLSQQRNAYQVFCEFAQGKHPNGIYKINDDMEFSTPKYPSKLNFTGVRPKALQLFYLKSILGDNKPQDMEGIKEFFISSKKDRTPGNIILRLSSELDQAPEKKTLANFFIIISDNDILEKHFITKEMFALYIQDKIDDFVAQRDDYLKCKEREFVESLNIKYVD
;
A
#
# COMPACT_ATOMS: atom_id res chain seq x y z
N MET A 1 -10.30 -8.60 -40.28
CA MET A 1 -11.50 -7.80 -40.60
C MET A 1 -11.49 -6.61 -39.65
N ASN A 2 -11.70 -5.39 -40.14
CA ASN A 2 -11.78 -4.21 -39.27
C ASN A 2 -13.04 -4.33 -38.40
N ASP A 3 -12.91 -4.89 -37.19
CA ASP A 3 -13.97 -4.85 -36.18
C ASP A 3 -14.15 -3.39 -35.76
N LYS A 4 -15.07 -2.72 -36.43
CA LYS A 4 -15.42 -1.33 -36.17
C LYS A 4 -15.88 -1.23 -34.72
N ILE A 5 -15.09 -0.54 -33.90
CA ILE A 5 -15.41 -0.31 -32.49
C ILE A 5 -16.73 0.45 -32.41
N SER A 6 -17.63 -0.04 -31.58
CA SER A 6 -18.88 0.63 -31.23
C SER A 6 -18.96 0.82 -29.73
N VAL A 7 -19.35 2.01 -29.28
CA VAL A 7 -19.50 2.35 -27.87
C VAL A 7 -20.96 2.67 -27.61
N LYS A 8 -21.60 1.96 -26.68
CA LYS A 8 -23.01 2.13 -26.33
C LYS A 8 -23.15 2.42 -24.83
N PRO A 9 -23.58 3.63 -24.42
CA PRO A 9 -24.01 3.88 -23.05
C PRO A 9 -25.40 3.26 -22.81
N ASP A 10 -25.61 2.69 -21.63
CA ASP A 10 -26.87 2.07 -21.23
C ASP A 10 -27.01 2.04 -19.69
N ILE A 11 -28.10 1.46 -19.18
CA ILE A 11 -28.37 1.33 -17.74
C ILE A 11 -28.73 -0.12 -17.41
N ILE A 12 -28.25 -0.63 -16.29
CA ILE A 12 -28.57 -1.98 -15.79
C ILE A 12 -29.05 -1.90 -14.33
N PHE A 13 -30.00 -2.75 -13.93
CA PHE A 13 -30.35 -2.92 -12.52
C PHE A 13 -29.31 -3.75 -11.80
N ILE A 14 -29.07 -3.50 -10.50
CA ILE A 14 -28.19 -4.36 -9.70
C ILE A 14 -28.63 -5.82 -9.81
N GLU A 15 -29.93 -6.08 -9.72
CA GLU A 15 -30.46 -7.45 -9.80
C GLU A 15 -30.13 -8.15 -11.11
N GLU A 16 -30.25 -7.45 -12.25
CA GLU A 16 -29.91 -7.99 -13.56
C GLU A 16 -28.40 -8.23 -13.69
N LEU A 17 -27.59 -7.26 -13.27
CA LEU A 17 -26.13 -7.37 -13.27
C LEU A 17 -25.64 -8.59 -12.46
N LEU A 18 -26.17 -8.78 -11.25
CA LEU A 18 -25.80 -9.90 -10.39
C LEU A 18 -26.20 -11.25 -10.99
N LYS A 19 -27.37 -11.34 -11.65
CA LYS A 19 -27.81 -12.55 -12.35
C LYS A 19 -26.90 -12.88 -13.54
N ASP A 20 -26.57 -11.88 -14.34
CA ASP A 20 -25.70 -12.07 -15.50
C ASP A 20 -24.28 -12.48 -15.09
N ILE A 21 -23.76 -11.93 -13.98
CA ILE A 21 -22.50 -12.37 -13.38
C ILE A 21 -22.60 -13.83 -12.93
N ALA A 22 -23.65 -14.18 -12.19
CA ALA A 22 -23.87 -15.56 -11.72
C ALA A 22 -23.96 -16.58 -12.88
N ASN A 23 -24.46 -16.15 -14.04
CA ASN A 23 -24.55 -16.93 -15.27
C ASN A 23 -23.24 -16.94 -16.09
N GLY A 24 -22.18 -16.26 -15.62
CA GLY A 24 -20.87 -16.21 -16.28
C GLY A 24 -20.83 -15.36 -17.55
N GLU A 25 -21.80 -14.46 -17.75
CA GLU A 25 -21.82 -13.53 -18.89
C GLU A 25 -20.77 -12.42 -18.74
N TYR A 26 -20.49 -12.03 -17.49
CA TYR A 26 -19.45 -11.09 -17.12
C TYR A 26 -18.21 -11.83 -16.64
N LYS A 27 -17.05 -11.46 -17.20
CA LYS A 27 -15.76 -12.04 -16.83
C LYS A 27 -14.75 -10.95 -16.49
N ILE A 28 -13.79 -11.29 -15.66
CA ILE A 28 -12.68 -10.39 -15.32
C ILE A 28 -11.49 -10.79 -16.18
N PRO A 29 -10.94 -9.89 -17.01
CA PRO A 29 -9.69 -10.16 -17.70
C PRO A 29 -8.55 -10.47 -16.72
N ILE A 30 -7.65 -11.37 -17.10
CA ILE A 30 -6.50 -11.76 -16.25
C ILE A 30 -5.64 -10.56 -15.83
N PHE A 31 -5.58 -9.53 -16.67
CA PHE A 31 -4.79 -8.32 -16.44
C PHE A 31 -5.44 -7.29 -15.52
N GLN A 32 -6.69 -7.51 -15.09
CA GLN A 32 -7.36 -6.69 -14.08
C GLN A 32 -6.67 -6.88 -12.73
N ARG A 33 -6.48 -5.79 -11.98
CA ARG A 33 -5.86 -5.84 -10.65
C ARG A 33 -6.66 -6.70 -9.67
N GLU A 34 -6.01 -7.17 -8.61
CA GLU A 34 -6.70 -7.85 -7.51
C GLU A 34 -7.67 -6.94 -6.77
N PHE A 35 -8.54 -7.55 -5.97
CA PHE A 35 -9.44 -6.82 -5.08
C PHE A 35 -8.63 -6.15 -3.97
N VAL A 36 -8.75 -4.83 -3.81
CA VAL A 36 -7.94 -4.03 -2.87
C VAL A 36 -8.79 -3.12 -1.97
N TRP A 37 -10.12 -3.19 -2.08
CA TRP A 37 -10.99 -2.35 -1.28
C TRP A 37 -11.00 -2.77 0.20
N GLN A 38 -10.79 -1.79 1.07
CA GLN A 38 -10.93 -1.97 2.50
C GLN A 38 -12.40 -1.98 2.91
N THR A 39 -12.68 -2.50 4.12
CA THR A 39 -14.03 -2.53 4.68
C THR A 39 -14.71 -1.16 4.68
N SER A 40 -14.00 -0.08 5.01
CA SER A 40 -14.57 1.28 4.98
C SER A 40 -15.15 1.63 3.60
N GLN A 41 -14.41 1.34 2.52
CA GLN A 41 -14.84 1.62 1.15
C GLN A 41 -16.06 0.79 0.75
N MET A 42 -16.12 -0.47 1.20
CA MET A 42 -17.31 -1.31 0.98
C MET A 42 -18.53 -0.76 1.71
N LEU A 43 -18.38 -0.29 2.96
CA LEU A 43 -19.47 0.32 3.72
C LEU A 43 -19.94 1.65 3.10
N GLU A 44 -19.01 2.49 2.63
CA GLU A 44 -19.31 3.74 1.92
C GLU A 44 -20.08 3.51 0.61
N LEU A 45 -19.80 2.41 -0.10
CA LEU A 45 -20.57 2.01 -1.28
C LEU A 45 -22.04 1.77 -0.93
N PHE A 46 -22.32 0.96 0.09
CA PHE A 46 -23.69 0.66 0.51
C PHE A 46 -24.39 1.87 1.15
N ASP A 47 -23.67 2.70 1.90
CA ASP A 47 -24.19 3.97 2.41
C ASP A 47 -24.62 4.91 1.28
N SER A 48 -23.81 5.00 0.21
CA SER A 48 -24.16 5.76 -0.99
C SER A 48 -25.43 5.22 -1.67
N ILE A 49 -25.54 3.89 -1.80
CA ILE A 49 -26.73 3.23 -2.36
C ILE A 49 -27.97 3.52 -1.51
N LEU A 50 -27.88 3.38 -0.19
CA LEU A 50 -28.97 3.66 0.75
C LEU A 50 -29.46 5.11 0.66
N LYS A 51 -28.54 6.06 0.45
CA LYS A 51 -28.85 7.49 0.28
C LYS A 51 -29.31 7.85 -1.13
N GLY A 52 -29.26 6.92 -2.09
CA GLY A 52 -29.56 7.16 -3.50
C GLY A 52 -28.51 8.00 -4.23
N TYR A 53 -27.28 8.06 -3.73
CA TYR A 53 -26.17 8.76 -4.36
C TYR A 53 -25.57 7.95 -5.52
N PRO A 54 -25.14 8.60 -6.61
CA PRO A 54 -24.54 7.90 -7.73
C PRO A 54 -23.20 7.26 -7.33
N ILE A 55 -23.06 5.96 -7.59
CA ILE A 55 -21.84 5.19 -7.29
C ILE A 55 -20.90 5.03 -8.51
N GLY A 56 -21.02 5.95 -9.48
CA GLY A 56 -20.24 5.97 -10.73
C GLY A 56 -20.75 5.02 -11.82
N SER A 57 -20.25 5.17 -13.05
CA SER A 57 -20.55 4.28 -14.17
C SER A 57 -19.67 3.03 -14.19
N LEU A 58 -20.08 2.00 -14.92
CA LEU A 58 -19.28 0.81 -15.21
C LEU A 58 -18.79 0.84 -16.67
N LEU A 59 -17.70 0.13 -16.97
CA LEU A 59 -17.22 -0.06 -18.34
C LEU A 59 -17.05 -1.54 -18.64
N PHE A 60 -17.73 -1.99 -19.68
CA PHE A 60 -17.69 -3.35 -20.17
C PHE A 60 -17.13 -3.41 -21.58
N TRP A 61 -16.43 -4.49 -21.89
CA TRP A 61 -15.91 -4.76 -23.22
C TRP A 61 -16.39 -6.11 -23.73
N ASN A 62 -17.22 -6.09 -24.76
CA ASN A 62 -17.78 -7.25 -25.41
C ASN A 62 -16.86 -7.71 -26.53
N THR A 63 -16.11 -8.79 -26.24
CA THR A 63 -15.13 -9.40 -27.14
C THR A 63 -14.94 -10.87 -26.76
N GLN A 64 -14.00 -11.57 -27.40
CA GLN A 64 -13.66 -12.97 -27.12
C GLN A 64 -12.15 -13.20 -27.09
N GLY A 65 -11.73 -14.35 -26.56
CA GLY A 65 -10.35 -14.83 -26.70
C GLY A 65 -9.35 -14.32 -25.66
N TYR A 66 -9.79 -13.67 -24.58
CA TYR A 66 -8.90 -13.24 -23.50
C TYR A 66 -8.98 -14.20 -22.31
N LYS A 67 -7.84 -14.44 -21.65
CA LYS A 67 -7.81 -15.18 -20.39
C LYS A 67 -8.56 -14.41 -19.31
N THR A 68 -9.25 -15.15 -18.46
CA THR A 68 -10.10 -14.60 -17.40
C THR A 68 -9.71 -15.15 -16.03
N LYS A 69 -9.99 -14.35 -15.01
CA LYS A 69 -10.09 -14.86 -13.64
C LYS A 69 -11.41 -15.61 -13.50
N ASP A 70 -11.38 -16.71 -12.74
CA ASP A 70 -12.55 -17.56 -12.49
C ASP A 70 -13.33 -17.11 -11.23
N GLN A 71 -12.87 -16.08 -10.52
CA GLN A 71 -13.43 -15.62 -9.24
C GLN A 71 -13.91 -14.16 -9.29
N ILE A 72 -15.10 -13.87 -8.75
CA ILE A 72 -15.62 -12.51 -8.52
C ILE A 72 -16.09 -12.40 -7.06
N GLY A 73 -15.52 -11.45 -6.32
CA GLY A 73 -15.69 -11.41 -4.86
C GLY A 73 -15.18 -12.73 -4.24
N PRO A 74 -15.93 -13.35 -3.32
CA PRO A 74 -15.51 -14.60 -2.68
C PRO A 74 -15.90 -15.87 -3.48
N TYR A 75 -16.53 -15.74 -4.65
CA TYR A 75 -17.19 -16.85 -5.34
C TYR A 75 -16.53 -17.20 -6.68
N ILE A 76 -16.41 -18.50 -6.97
CA ILE A 76 -16.03 -19.01 -8.30
C ILE A 76 -17.25 -18.95 -9.22
N ILE A 77 -17.12 -18.28 -10.37
CA ILE A 77 -18.20 -18.08 -11.32
C ILE A 77 -18.29 -19.25 -12.30
N ARG A 78 -19.51 -19.61 -12.67
CA ARG A 78 -19.78 -20.67 -13.65
C ARG A 78 -19.13 -20.33 -15.00
N LYS A 79 -18.48 -21.32 -15.61
CA LYS A 79 -17.93 -21.17 -16.97
C LYS A 79 -19.07 -21.12 -17.98
N ASN A 80 -19.19 -19.99 -18.67
CA ASN A 80 -20.11 -19.83 -19.79
C ASN A 80 -19.33 -19.93 -21.12
N ASN A 81 -19.75 -20.84 -21.98
CA ASN A 81 -19.20 -21.09 -23.32
C ASN A 81 -19.89 -20.26 -24.42
N ASN A 82 -20.81 -19.35 -24.06
CA ASN A 82 -21.50 -18.51 -25.02
C ASN A 82 -20.57 -17.47 -25.66
N ASN A 83 -20.82 -17.19 -26.93
CA ASN A 83 -20.08 -16.23 -27.76
C ASN A 83 -20.29 -14.75 -27.40
N ASN A 84 -20.94 -14.42 -26.27
CA ASN A 84 -21.27 -13.05 -25.88
C ASN A 84 -20.69 -12.74 -24.48
N THR A 85 -19.37 -12.85 -24.34
CA THR A 85 -18.66 -12.55 -23.08
C THR A 85 -18.43 -11.04 -22.94
N LYS A 86 -18.80 -10.48 -21.79
CA LYS A 86 -18.52 -9.08 -21.42
C LYS A 86 -17.40 -9.03 -20.38
N TYR A 87 -16.28 -8.41 -20.74
CA TYR A 87 -15.15 -8.20 -19.83
C TYR A 87 -15.33 -6.94 -18.99
N ILE A 88 -15.10 -7.04 -17.68
CA ILE A 88 -15.17 -5.91 -16.75
C ILE A 88 -13.85 -5.12 -16.81
N LEU A 89 -13.89 -3.92 -17.40
CA LEU A 89 -12.75 -3.00 -17.46
C LEU A 89 -12.76 -2.00 -16.31
N ASP A 90 -13.95 -1.47 -15.97
CA ASP A 90 -14.14 -0.58 -14.82
C ASP A 90 -15.19 -1.10 -13.85
N GLY A 91 -15.06 -0.70 -12.59
CA GLY A 91 -16.03 -1.01 -11.54
C GLY A 91 -15.87 -2.38 -10.93
N PHE A 92 -14.76 -3.09 -11.23
CA PHE A 92 -14.45 -4.40 -10.67
C PHE A 92 -14.61 -4.45 -9.13
N GLN A 93 -14.08 -3.47 -8.40
CA GLN A 93 -14.17 -3.43 -6.94
C GLN A 93 -15.63 -3.24 -6.44
N ARG A 94 -16.41 -2.40 -7.12
CA ARG A 94 -17.84 -2.17 -6.83
C ARG A 94 -18.65 -3.43 -7.10
N ILE A 95 -18.45 -4.03 -8.27
CA ILE A 95 -19.12 -5.26 -8.69
C ILE A 95 -18.80 -6.40 -7.74
N SER A 96 -17.53 -6.62 -7.40
CA SER A 96 -17.11 -7.66 -6.44
C SER A 96 -17.71 -7.44 -5.05
N THR A 97 -17.82 -6.19 -4.60
CA THR A 97 -18.45 -5.85 -3.32
C THR A 97 -19.95 -6.14 -3.34
N LEU A 98 -20.66 -5.70 -4.39
CA LEU A 98 -22.10 -5.98 -4.56
C LEU A 98 -22.37 -7.48 -4.65
N PHE A 99 -21.61 -8.18 -5.48
CA PHE A 99 -21.76 -9.62 -5.69
C PHE A 99 -21.42 -10.40 -4.41
N GLY A 100 -20.30 -10.08 -3.76
CA GLY A 100 -19.89 -10.73 -2.52
C GLY A 100 -20.87 -10.55 -1.35
N ALA A 101 -21.42 -9.34 -1.18
CA ALA A 101 -22.27 -9.03 -0.03
C ALA A 101 -23.76 -9.37 -0.22
N LEU A 102 -24.26 -9.38 -1.46
CA LEU A 102 -25.69 -9.57 -1.75
C LEU A 102 -26.05 -11.00 -2.17
N ILE A 103 -25.11 -11.76 -2.73
CA ILE A 103 -25.36 -13.16 -3.10
C ILE A 103 -25.34 -14.06 -1.87
N ASN A 104 -26.27 -15.01 -1.83
CA ASN A 104 -26.33 -16.00 -0.76
C ASN A 104 -25.16 -17.00 -0.93
N PRO A 105 -24.28 -17.15 0.08
CA PRO A 105 -23.16 -18.09 0.00
C PRO A 105 -23.58 -19.54 -0.29
N LYS A 106 -24.82 -19.92 0.05
CA LYS A 106 -25.36 -21.26 -0.23
C LYS A 106 -25.49 -21.57 -1.72
N ASP A 107 -25.64 -20.54 -2.56
CA ASP A 107 -25.81 -20.71 -4.01
C ASP A 107 -24.47 -20.94 -4.74
N PHE A 108 -23.35 -20.68 -4.05
CA PHE A 108 -21.98 -20.80 -4.55
C PHE A 108 -21.13 -21.55 -3.52
N PRO A 109 -21.15 -22.90 -3.52
CA PRO A 109 -20.43 -23.69 -2.52
C PRO A 109 -18.91 -23.68 -2.72
N GLU A 110 -18.45 -23.43 -3.95
CA GLU A 110 -17.03 -23.24 -4.26
C GLU A 110 -16.60 -21.82 -3.85
N THR A 111 -16.12 -21.73 -2.60
CA THR A 111 -15.64 -20.49 -1.98
C THR A 111 -14.35 -20.75 -1.23
N ASN A 112 -13.54 -19.71 -1.08
CA ASN A 112 -12.55 -19.66 -0.03
C ASN A 112 -13.24 -19.11 1.22
N GLU A 113 -13.35 -19.90 2.30
CA GLU A 113 -14.11 -19.52 3.51
C GLU A 113 -13.62 -18.21 4.15
N ASN A 114 -12.33 -17.91 4.03
CA ASN A 114 -11.75 -16.65 4.53
C ASN A 114 -12.28 -15.44 3.74
N ASP A 115 -12.46 -15.59 2.43
CA ASP A 115 -12.90 -14.50 1.56
C ASP A 115 -14.37 -14.16 1.82
N VAL A 116 -15.23 -15.15 2.07
CA VAL A 116 -16.67 -14.91 2.35
C VAL A 116 -16.86 -14.01 3.56
N ASN A 117 -16.07 -14.21 4.62
CA ASN A 117 -16.13 -13.38 5.82
C ASN A 117 -15.72 -11.93 5.56
N ASP A 118 -14.86 -11.68 4.57
CA ASP A 118 -14.42 -10.33 4.24
C ASP A 118 -15.48 -9.49 3.55
N PHE A 119 -16.35 -10.14 2.77
CA PHE A 119 -17.50 -9.53 2.09
C PHE A 119 -18.80 -9.54 2.92
N LEU A 120 -18.77 -10.14 4.12
CA LEU A 120 -19.94 -10.20 4.99
C LEU A 120 -20.22 -8.84 5.64
N ILE A 121 -21.20 -8.13 5.09
CA ILE A 121 -21.67 -6.83 5.57
C ILE A 121 -23.03 -6.98 6.23
N TYR A 122 -23.20 -6.31 7.37
CA TYR A 122 -24.43 -6.28 8.12
C TYR A 122 -25.09 -4.92 8.01
N PHE A 123 -26.42 -4.92 7.95
CA PHE A 123 -27.26 -3.76 8.10
C PHE A 123 -27.86 -3.75 9.50
N ASP A 124 -27.65 -2.67 10.23
CA ASP A 124 -28.27 -2.44 11.53
C ASP A 124 -29.63 -1.77 11.33
N ILE A 125 -30.71 -2.49 11.61
CA ILE A 125 -32.07 -2.02 11.36
C ILE A 125 -32.51 -0.93 12.35
N LYS A 126 -31.83 -0.78 13.48
CA LYS A 126 -32.11 0.24 14.48
C LYS A 126 -31.43 1.55 14.12
N GLU A 127 -30.15 1.48 13.80
CA GLU A 127 -29.34 2.66 13.48
C GLU A 127 -29.39 3.03 11.99
N ASN A 128 -30.01 2.19 11.16
CA ASN A 128 -30.15 2.36 9.70
C ASN A 128 -28.81 2.59 9.00
N ASN A 129 -27.80 1.78 9.36
CA ASN A 129 -26.43 1.91 8.87
C ASN A 129 -25.76 0.54 8.61
N PHE A 130 -24.56 0.55 8.04
CA PHE A 130 -23.82 -0.65 7.68
C PHE A 130 -22.61 -0.88 8.59
N SER A 131 -22.29 -2.14 8.88
CA SER A 131 -21.11 -2.52 9.66
C SER A 131 -20.55 -3.90 9.27
N LYS A 132 -19.27 -4.17 9.57
CA LYS A 132 -18.63 -5.49 9.38
C LYS A 132 -18.69 -6.38 10.63
N ARG A 133 -18.94 -5.80 11.81
CA ARG A 133 -18.94 -6.53 13.08
C ARG A 133 -20.23 -6.29 13.83
N THR A 134 -20.89 -7.36 14.19
CA THR A 134 -22.03 -7.34 15.10
C THR A 134 -21.57 -7.70 16.51
N ARG A 135 -22.29 -7.22 17.53
CA ARG A 135 -22.16 -7.82 18.87
C ARG A 135 -22.73 -9.24 18.78
N LYS A 136 -22.02 -10.23 19.33
CA LYS A 136 -22.48 -11.62 19.32
C LYS A 136 -23.89 -11.70 19.94
N GLY A 137 -24.86 -12.19 19.18
CA GLY A 137 -26.27 -12.25 19.59
C GLY A 137 -27.11 -11.00 19.29
N ASN A 138 -26.61 -10.02 18.52
CA ASN A 138 -27.42 -8.88 18.07
C ASN A 138 -28.36 -9.30 16.94
N ILE A 139 -29.64 -9.53 17.26
CA ILE A 139 -30.66 -9.85 16.26
C ILE A 139 -30.97 -8.67 15.33
N PHE A 140 -30.68 -7.42 15.73
CA PHE A 140 -30.96 -6.22 14.93
C PHE A 140 -29.96 -5.98 13.80
N SER A 141 -28.88 -6.77 13.73
CA SER A 141 -27.91 -6.70 12.65
C SER A 141 -28.08 -7.88 11.71
N ILE A 142 -28.56 -7.61 10.49
CA ILE A 142 -28.84 -8.63 9.48
C ILE A 142 -27.79 -8.61 8.36
N PRO A 143 -27.25 -9.76 7.91
CA PRO A 143 -26.40 -9.80 6.73
C PRO A 143 -27.11 -9.29 5.46
N LEU A 144 -26.40 -8.56 4.61
CA LEU A 144 -27.00 -7.98 3.39
C LEU A 144 -27.57 -9.02 2.42
N HIS A 145 -26.92 -10.17 2.26
CA HIS A 145 -27.47 -11.25 1.42
C HIS A 145 -28.84 -11.74 1.90
N LYS A 146 -29.14 -11.63 3.21
CA LYS A 146 -30.47 -11.95 3.75
C LYS A 146 -31.47 -10.83 3.58
N VAL A 147 -31.04 -9.57 3.60
CA VAL A 147 -31.91 -8.43 3.26
C VAL A 147 -32.29 -8.49 1.78
N TYR A 148 -31.34 -8.87 0.93
CA TYR A 148 -31.52 -8.96 -0.51
C TYR A 148 -32.38 -10.16 -0.92
N ASP A 149 -32.19 -11.33 -0.32
CA ASP A 149 -33.02 -12.50 -0.62
C ASP A 149 -34.42 -12.40 -0.01
N ASN A 150 -35.45 -12.45 -0.87
CA ASN A 150 -36.85 -12.37 -0.46
C ASN A 150 -37.27 -13.39 0.62
N ARG A 151 -36.76 -14.62 0.56
CA ARG A 151 -37.16 -15.68 1.48
C ARG A 151 -36.47 -15.51 2.83
N GLU A 152 -35.15 -15.26 2.82
CA GLU A 152 -34.37 -15.03 4.04
C GLU A 152 -34.82 -13.73 4.74
N LEU A 153 -35.20 -12.69 3.99
CA LEU A 153 -35.79 -11.47 4.56
C LEU A 153 -37.10 -11.77 5.29
N PHE A 154 -38.01 -12.52 4.65
CA PHE A 154 -39.27 -12.92 5.28
C PHE A 154 -39.06 -13.79 6.52
N ASP A 155 -38.10 -14.72 6.47
CA ASP A 155 -37.72 -15.54 7.62
C ASP A 155 -37.19 -14.69 8.78
N PHE A 156 -36.41 -13.65 8.48
CA PHE A 156 -35.90 -12.71 9.47
C PHE A 156 -37.01 -11.85 10.08
N VAL A 157 -37.94 -11.34 9.29
CA VAL A 157 -39.10 -10.59 9.80
C VAL A 157 -39.91 -11.45 10.79
N ARG A 158 -40.12 -12.74 10.50
CA ARG A 158 -40.77 -13.68 11.42
C ARG A 158 -39.99 -13.94 12.71
N GLN A 159 -38.66 -13.77 12.69
CA GLN A 159 -37.83 -13.86 13.89
C GLN A 159 -37.94 -12.59 14.73
N LEU A 160 -37.96 -11.42 14.10
CA LEU A 160 -38.19 -10.14 14.78
C LEU A 160 -39.53 -10.09 15.51
N ASP A 161 -40.57 -10.75 14.99
CA ASP A 161 -41.88 -10.85 15.65
C ASP A 161 -41.82 -11.52 17.05
N ARG A 162 -40.77 -12.30 17.32
CA ARG A 162 -40.57 -12.99 18.61
C ARG A 162 -39.86 -12.14 19.64
N GLU A 163 -39.31 -10.99 19.23
CA GLU A 163 -38.59 -10.08 20.11
C GLU A 163 -39.54 -9.15 20.86
N ASN A 164 -39.14 -8.77 22.07
CA ASN A 164 -39.93 -7.88 22.93
C ASN A 164 -39.75 -6.41 22.51
N LEU A 165 -40.37 -6.04 21.38
CA LEU A 165 -40.34 -4.71 20.77
C LEU A 165 -41.70 -4.01 20.91
N THR A 166 -41.68 -2.68 21.02
CA THR A 166 -42.91 -1.88 20.87
C THR A 166 -43.44 -1.95 19.43
N GLU A 167 -44.73 -1.68 19.22
CA GLU A 167 -45.32 -1.66 17.87
C GLU A 167 -44.62 -0.65 16.96
N ILE A 168 -44.30 0.54 17.50
CA ILE A 168 -43.61 1.62 16.76
C ILE A 168 -42.21 1.19 16.32
N GLU A 169 -41.43 0.58 17.22
CA GLU A 169 -40.08 0.08 16.88
C GLU A 169 -40.16 -1.02 15.82
N ARG A 170 -41.12 -1.93 15.95
CA ARG A 170 -41.31 -3.03 15.00
C ARG A 170 -41.64 -2.51 13.61
N GLU A 171 -42.60 -1.58 13.50
CA GLU A 171 -42.95 -0.95 12.22
C GLU A 171 -41.74 -0.24 11.61
N GLN A 172 -41.02 0.57 12.38
CA GLN A 172 -39.83 1.27 11.92
C GLN A 172 -38.75 0.30 11.39
N TYR A 173 -38.48 -0.79 12.10
CA TYR A 173 -37.44 -1.74 11.69
C TYR A 173 -37.84 -2.53 10.43
N ILE A 174 -39.11 -2.91 10.32
CA ILE A 174 -39.64 -3.54 9.11
C ILE A 174 -39.58 -2.57 7.92
N ASP A 175 -39.90 -1.29 8.14
CA ASP A 175 -39.84 -0.28 7.10
C ASP A 175 -38.41 0.01 6.65
N ASN A 176 -37.45 0.05 7.57
CA ASN A 176 -36.02 0.16 7.23
C ASN A 176 -35.55 -1.00 6.35
N LEU A 177 -35.94 -2.23 6.69
CA LEU A 177 -35.63 -3.43 5.90
C LEU A 177 -36.26 -3.38 4.51
N ARG A 178 -37.56 -3.08 4.43
CA ARG A 178 -38.29 -2.96 3.15
C ARG A 178 -37.70 -1.88 2.27
N ASN A 179 -37.38 -0.72 2.85
CA ASN A 179 -36.75 0.37 2.12
C ASN A 179 -35.40 -0.02 1.54
N LEU A 180 -34.51 -0.63 2.34
CA LEU A 180 -33.22 -1.10 1.85
C LEU A 180 -33.38 -2.18 0.77
N HIS A 181 -34.26 -3.16 0.98
CA HIS A 181 -34.56 -4.21 -0.01
C HIS A 181 -35.01 -3.59 -1.34
N ASP A 182 -35.98 -2.67 -1.30
CA ASP A 182 -36.49 -1.97 -2.47
C ASP A 182 -35.41 -1.16 -3.19
N ILE A 183 -34.57 -0.44 -2.44
CA ILE A 183 -33.45 0.32 -2.99
C ILE A 183 -32.52 -0.63 -3.73
N LEU A 184 -32.08 -1.74 -3.11
CA LEU A 184 -31.13 -2.68 -3.72
C LEU A 184 -31.66 -3.28 -5.04
N HIS A 185 -32.94 -3.62 -5.11
CA HIS A 185 -33.56 -4.18 -6.33
C HIS A 185 -33.82 -3.14 -7.41
N LYS A 186 -34.17 -1.89 -7.04
CA LYS A 186 -34.53 -0.83 -7.99
C LYS A 186 -33.34 0.05 -8.40
N TYR A 187 -32.19 -0.08 -7.74
CA TYR A 187 -31.03 0.73 -8.00
C TYR A 187 -30.49 0.47 -9.42
N LYS A 188 -30.26 1.56 -10.15
CA LYS A 188 -29.84 1.59 -11.55
C LYS A 188 -28.38 2.03 -11.66
N LEU A 189 -27.59 1.26 -12.38
CA LEU A 189 -26.18 1.55 -12.65
C LEU A 189 -26.01 1.97 -14.11
N PRO A 190 -25.47 3.17 -14.37
CA PRO A 190 -25.06 3.53 -15.72
C PRO A 190 -23.84 2.69 -16.11
N TYR A 191 -23.79 2.22 -17.35
CA TYR A 191 -22.62 1.55 -17.88
C TYR A 191 -22.36 1.93 -19.34
N VAL A 192 -21.13 1.73 -19.77
CA VAL A 192 -20.72 1.87 -21.17
C VAL A 192 -20.24 0.51 -21.66
N GLU A 193 -20.77 0.05 -22.79
CA GLU A 193 -20.32 -1.18 -23.46
C GLU A 193 -19.53 -0.84 -24.72
N ILE A 194 -18.31 -1.35 -24.79
CA ILE A 194 -17.47 -1.32 -25.99
C ILE A 194 -17.67 -2.65 -26.71
N LYS A 195 -18.00 -2.64 -28.00
CA LYS A 195 -18.10 -3.84 -28.84
C LYS A 195 -16.99 -3.88 -29.88
N GLY A 196 -16.33 -5.03 -29.99
CA GLY A 196 -15.20 -5.22 -30.90
C GLY A 196 -13.93 -4.50 -30.45
N GLY A 197 -12.99 -4.33 -31.38
CA GLY A 197 -11.66 -3.78 -31.09
C GLY A 197 -10.72 -4.74 -30.38
N ASP A 198 -9.48 -4.30 -30.19
CA ASP A 198 -8.46 -5.00 -29.43
C ASP A 198 -8.30 -4.43 -28.00
N ILE A 199 -7.51 -5.10 -27.18
CA ILE A 199 -7.23 -4.70 -25.79
C ILE A 199 -6.66 -3.28 -25.72
N LYS A 200 -5.84 -2.89 -26.71
CA LYS A 200 -5.26 -1.55 -26.80
C LYS A 200 -6.33 -0.49 -26.95
N SER A 201 -7.26 -0.71 -27.88
CA SER A 201 -8.39 0.18 -28.11
C SER A 201 -9.29 0.28 -26.88
N ALA A 202 -9.55 -0.85 -26.21
CA ALA A 202 -10.38 -0.91 -25.01
C ALA A 202 -9.76 -0.14 -23.83
N VAL A 203 -8.45 -0.30 -23.59
CA VAL A 203 -7.71 0.45 -22.57
C VAL A 203 -7.62 1.93 -22.90
N GLU A 204 -7.43 2.30 -24.18
CA GLU A 204 -7.41 3.70 -24.61
C GLU A 204 -8.77 4.38 -24.39
N ILE A 205 -9.87 3.72 -24.72
CA ILE A 205 -11.22 4.22 -24.47
C ILE A 205 -11.45 4.40 -22.97
N PHE A 206 -11.08 3.40 -22.16
CA PHE A 206 -11.14 3.48 -20.70
C PHE A 206 -10.34 4.68 -20.16
N SER A 207 -9.11 4.87 -20.64
CA SER A 207 -8.24 5.99 -20.28
C SER A 207 -8.91 7.35 -20.54
N ARG A 208 -9.51 7.50 -21.73
CA ARG A 208 -10.18 8.75 -22.12
C ARG A 208 -11.49 9.01 -21.38
N VAL A 209 -12.22 7.97 -20.99
CA VAL A 209 -13.49 8.12 -20.25
C VAL A 209 -13.21 8.55 -18.80
N ASN A 210 -12.21 7.97 -18.15
CA ASN A 210 -11.93 8.23 -16.72
C ASN A 210 -11.03 9.45 -16.45
N SER A 211 -10.26 9.93 -17.42
CA SER A 211 -9.40 11.10 -17.27
C SER A 211 -10.13 12.41 -16.90
N THR A 212 -11.47 12.42 -16.95
CA THR A 212 -12.31 13.57 -16.58
C THR A 212 -12.83 13.54 -15.14
N GLY A 213 -12.68 12.44 -14.39
CA GLY A 213 -13.30 12.31 -13.06
C GLY A 213 -12.45 11.65 -11.97
N THR A 214 -11.59 10.68 -12.29
CA THR A 214 -10.71 10.03 -11.30
C THR A 214 -9.50 9.41 -12.00
N GLU A 215 -8.28 9.64 -11.47
CA GLU A 215 -7.06 9.03 -12.01
C GLU A 215 -7.19 7.50 -12.05
N ILE A 216 -7.02 6.94 -13.24
CA ILE A 216 -6.86 5.51 -13.42
C ILE A 216 -5.59 5.07 -12.71
N SER A 217 -5.64 3.90 -12.09
CA SER A 217 -4.42 3.22 -11.64
C SER A 217 -3.56 2.93 -12.88
N GLU A 218 -2.46 3.68 -13.07
CA GLU A 218 -1.51 3.50 -14.18
C GLU A 218 -1.05 2.03 -14.31
N ASP A 219 -0.97 1.34 -13.18
CA ASP A 219 -0.75 -0.11 -13.05
C ASP A 219 -1.76 -0.96 -13.84
N PHE A 220 -3.05 -0.62 -13.86
CA PHE A 220 -4.04 -1.35 -14.67
C PHE A 220 -3.80 -1.14 -16.16
N MET A 221 -3.54 0.11 -16.59
CA MET A 221 -3.24 0.38 -18.01
C MET A 221 -1.99 -0.39 -18.44
N LEU A 222 -0.93 -0.32 -17.64
CA LEU A 222 0.31 -1.02 -17.91
C LEU A 222 0.12 -2.54 -17.91
N SER A 223 -0.54 -3.11 -16.92
CA SER A 223 -0.84 -4.55 -16.84
C SER A 223 -1.65 -5.03 -18.04
N ALA A 224 -2.67 -4.27 -18.44
CA ALA A 224 -3.48 -4.59 -19.62
C ALA A 224 -2.67 -4.51 -20.93
N LEU A 225 -1.82 -3.49 -21.07
CA LEU A 225 -1.06 -3.25 -22.28
C LEU A 225 0.22 -4.09 -22.40
N SER A 226 0.76 -4.55 -21.28
CA SER A 226 1.94 -5.43 -21.20
C SER A 226 1.59 -6.91 -21.30
N TYR A 227 0.30 -7.27 -21.29
CA TYR A 227 -0.12 -8.65 -21.41
C TYR A 227 0.32 -9.24 -22.75
N ASN A 228 1.30 -10.14 -22.70
CA ASN A 228 1.79 -10.86 -23.86
C ASN A 228 1.06 -12.20 -23.95
N GLN A 229 0.26 -12.40 -25.00
CA GLN A 229 -0.48 -13.66 -25.20
C GLN A 229 0.43 -14.85 -25.52
N GLU A 230 1.62 -14.62 -26.06
CA GLU A 230 2.58 -15.67 -26.44
C GLU A 230 3.42 -16.16 -25.25
N THR A 231 3.96 -15.21 -24.46
CA THR A 231 4.78 -15.55 -23.28
C THR A 231 3.98 -15.68 -22.00
N GLU A 232 2.69 -15.32 -22.04
CA GLU A 232 1.81 -15.18 -20.88
C GLU A 232 2.31 -14.18 -19.83
N PHE A 233 3.30 -13.35 -20.18
CA PHE A 233 3.83 -12.33 -19.30
C PHE A 233 2.74 -11.33 -18.92
N LEU A 234 2.60 -11.13 -17.61
CA LEU A 234 1.69 -10.17 -17.02
C LEU A 234 2.48 -9.34 -16.01
N LEU A 235 2.65 -8.05 -16.29
CA LEU A 235 3.43 -7.15 -15.44
C LEU A 235 2.90 -7.15 -14.00
N SER A 236 1.57 -7.20 -13.81
CA SER A 236 1.00 -7.16 -12.47
C SER A 236 1.39 -8.38 -11.63
N ALA A 237 1.24 -9.59 -12.17
CA ALA A 237 1.65 -10.83 -11.51
C ALA A 237 3.17 -10.89 -11.30
N SER A 238 3.95 -10.37 -12.26
CA SER A 238 5.40 -10.26 -12.15
C SER A 238 5.82 -9.36 -10.97
N ILE A 239 5.13 -8.23 -10.77
CA ILE A 239 5.36 -7.34 -9.62
C ILE A 239 4.97 -8.05 -8.31
N ASP A 240 3.87 -8.81 -8.27
CA ASP A 240 3.44 -9.56 -7.08
C ASP A 240 4.48 -10.61 -6.66
N GLU A 241 5.01 -11.35 -7.65
CA GLU A 241 6.07 -12.31 -7.42
C GLU A 241 7.35 -11.63 -6.91
N PHE A 242 7.69 -10.47 -7.49
CA PHE A 242 8.84 -9.68 -7.06
C PHE A 242 8.67 -9.16 -5.62
N LEU A 243 7.51 -8.59 -5.27
CA LEU A 243 7.19 -8.15 -3.91
C LEU A 243 7.31 -9.29 -2.89
N THR A 244 6.83 -10.48 -3.25
CA THR A 244 6.96 -11.67 -2.39
C THR A 244 8.42 -12.01 -2.11
N LYS A 245 9.30 -11.91 -3.12
CA LYS A 245 10.75 -12.11 -2.97
C LYS A 245 11.42 -11.06 -2.08
N LEU A 246 10.82 -9.88 -1.91
CA LEU A 246 11.33 -8.81 -1.04
C LEU A 246 10.95 -8.96 0.44
N SER A 247 10.13 -9.96 0.79
CA SER A 247 9.74 -10.24 2.18
C SER A 247 10.93 -10.49 3.11
N ILE A 248 12.03 -11.04 2.60
CA ILE A 248 13.28 -11.23 3.37
C ILE A 248 13.88 -9.91 3.91
N TYR A 249 13.52 -8.78 3.31
CA TYR A 249 13.94 -7.44 3.73
C TYR A 249 12.81 -6.65 4.42
N ASN A 250 11.62 -7.23 4.60
CA ASN A 250 10.38 -6.56 5.00
C ASN A 250 9.94 -5.42 4.04
N PHE A 251 10.05 -5.67 2.73
CA PHE A 251 9.67 -4.74 1.64
C PHE A 251 8.50 -5.25 0.78
N GLU A 252 7.80 -6.30 1.19
CA GLU A 252 6.62 -6.86 0.52
C GLU A 252 5.45 -5.85 0.40
N ASP A 253 5.37 -4.89 1.32
CA ASP A 253 4.39 -3.80 1.32
C ASP A 253 4.84 -2.57 0.48
N LEU A 254 5.91 -2.70 -0.32
CA LEU A 254 6.36 -1.61 -1.19
C LEU A 254 5.26 -1.27 -2.20
N LYS A 255 4.93 0.03 -2.28
CA LYS A 255 3.88 0.47 -3.19
C LYS A 255 4.29 0.25 -4.65
N ARG A 256 3.33 -0.22 -5.44
CA ARG A 256 3.51 -0.57 -6.86
C ARG A 256 3.93 0.63 -7.72
N ASP A 257 3.44 1.82 -7.42
CA ASP A 257 3.83 3.08 -8.09
C ASP A 257 5.34 3.34 -7.99
N ILE A 258 5.97 3.02 -6.85
CA ILE A 258 7.41 3.16 -6.68
C ILE A 258 8.16 2.17 -7.59
N ILE A 259 7.69 0.92 -7.66
CA ILE A 259 8.28 -0.11 -8.54
C ILE A 259 8.13 0.28 -10.00
N LEU A 260 6.95 0.75 -10.40
CA LEU A 260 6.70 1.24 -11.75
C LEU A 260 7.58 2.44 -12.09
N ASN A 261 7.78 3.37 -11.16
CA ASN A 261 8.70 4.49 -11.34
C ASN A 261 10.16 4.04 -11.48
N CYS A 262 10.59 3.02 -10.72
CA CYS A 262 11.91 2.41 -10.91
C CYS A 262 12.02 1.76 -12.31
N ILE A 263 11.04 0.96 -12.73
CA ILE A 263 11.00 0.32 -14.05
C ILE A 263 11.05 1.39 -15.16
N ALA A 264 10.22 2.42 -15.03
CA ALA A 264 10.11 3.53 -15.96
C ALA A 264 11.42 4.31 -16.10
N SER A 265 12.07 4.57 -14.97
CA SER A 265 13.39 5.20 -14.91
C SER A 265 14.42 4.32 -15.62
N ASN A 266 14.48 3.02 -15.30
CA ASN A 266 15.42 2.09 -15.91
C ASN A 266 15.23 1.93 -17.44
N ILE A 267 13.98 1.98 -17.92
CA ILE A 267 13.65 1.81 -19.35
C ILE A 267 13.96 3.06 -20.19
N ASN A 268 13.64 4.25 -19.68
CA ASN A 268 13.65 5.48 -20.49
C ASN A 268 14.90 6.33 -20.31
N ASN A 269 15.76 6.00 -19.35
CA ASN A 269 16.95 6.78 -19.07
C ASN A 269 18.11 6.53 -20.07
N VAL A 270 17.79 6.12 -21.30
CA VAL A 270 18.61 6.38 -22.48
C VAL A 270 18.65 7.88 -22.79
N ASP A 271 17.62 8.64 -22.39
CA ASP A 271 17.46 10.08 -22.68
C ASP A 271 17.71 11.02 -21.47
N GLY A 272 18.10 10.53 -20.29
CA GLY A 272 18.40 11.39 -19.12
C GLY A 272 17.18 11.85 -18.31
N LYS A 273 15.97 11.31 -18.54
CA LYS A 273 14.72 11.77 -17.91
C LYS A 273 14.50 11.16 -16.54
N ILE A 274 14.06 11.97 -15.58
CA ILE A 274 13.61 11.53 -14.25
C ILE A 274 12.24 10.83 -14.32
N TYR A 275 11.97 9.91 -13.39
CA TYR A 275 10.77 9.07 -13.38
C TYR A 275 9.44 9.81 -13.54
N PHE A 276 9.26 11.00 -12.96
CA PHE A 276 8.01 11.76 -13.11
C PHE A 276 7.87 12.54 -14.43
N ASP A 277 8.92 12.58 -15.26
CA ASP A 277 8.84 13.06 -16.64
C ASP A 277 8.56 11.91 -17.63
N VAL A 278 8.59 10.67 -17.16
CA VAL A 278 8.27 9.50 -17.95
C VAL A 278 6.77 9.26 -17.89
N LYS A 279 6.12 9.31 -19.05
CA LYS A 279 4.75 8.83 -19.16
C LYS A 279 4.77 7.31 -19.09
N LEU A 280 4.24 6.75 -18.00
CA LEU A 280 4.16 5.31 -17.82
C LEU A 280 3.47 4.64 -19.03
N GLU A 281 2.50 5.30 -19.66
CA GLU A 281 1.83 4.77 -20.84
C GLU A 281 2.76 4.54 -22.03
N GLU A 282 3.91 5.20 -22.11
CA GLU A 282 4.89 4.99 -23.19
C GLU A 282 5.62 3.65 -23.08
N LEU A 283 5.68 3.06 -21.87
CA LEU A 283 6.30 1.75 -21.65
C LEU A 283 5.65 0.64 -22.48
N ARG A 284 4.37 0.79 -22.84
CA ARG A 284 3.62 -0.18 -23.66
C ARG A 284 4.18 -0.38 -25.08
N TYR A 285 4.91 0.60 -25.59
CA TYR A 285 5.44 0.56 -26.96
C TYR A 285 6.80 -0.12 -27.04
N LYS A 286 7.38 -0.50 -25.90
CA LYS A 286 8.67 -1.19 -25.84
C LYS A 286 8.43 -2.67 -26.08
N SER A 287 8.97 -3.19 -27.19
CA SER A 287 8.95 -4.63 -27.51
C SER A 287 9.58 -5.49 -26.42
N ASP A 288 10.54 -4.93 -25.69
CA ASP A 288 11.39 -5.65 -24.74
C ASP A 288 10.97 -5.38 -23.28
N LEU A 289 9.70 -4.99 -23.06
CA LEU A 289 9.20 -4.58 -21.74
C LEU A 289 9.43 -5.64 -20.65
N GLU A 290 9.20 -6.91 -20.96
CA GLU A 290 9.43 -8.04 -20.04
C GLU A 290 10.90 -8.12 -19.62
N LEU A 291 11.83 -8.07 -20.58
CA LEU A 291 13.27 -8.10 -20.31
C LEU A 291 13.70 -6.88 -19.48
N CYS A 292 13.24 -5.68 -19.84
CA CYS A 292 13.59 -4.47 -19.11
C CYS A 292 13.01 -4.46 -17.69
N THR A 293 11.81 -5.01 -17.50
CA THR A 293 11.18 -5.17 -16.18
C THR A 293 12.02 -6.09 -15.30
N ASN A 294 12.43 -7.24 -15.84
CA ASN A 294 13.28 -8.19 -15.11
C ASN A 294 14.64 -7.58 -14.73
N ASN A 295 15.28 -6.83 -15.64
CA ASN A 295 16.51 -6.10 -15.32
C ASN A 295 16.30 -5.05 -14.22
N ALA A 296 15.18 -4.31 -14.27
CA ALA A 296 14.84 -3.32 -13.24
C ALA A 296 14.68 -3.98 -11.87
N TYR A 297 14.09 -5.18 -11.77
CA TYR A 297 13.99 -5.91 -10.51
C TYR A 297 15.35 -6.22 -9.88
N ASP A 298 16.35 -6.59 -10.68
CA ASP A 298 17.69 -6.84 -10.16
C ASP A 298 18.32 -5.58 -9.54
N TYR A 299 18.12 -4.42 -10.17
CA TYR A 299 18.63 -3.14 -9.63
C TYR A 299 17.83 -2.67 -8.40
N ILE A 300 16.51 -2.83 -8.41
CA ILE A 300 15.66 -2.51 -7.25
C ILE A 300 16.05 -3.40 -6.06
N LYS A 301 16.28 -4.70 -6.30
CA LYS A 301 16.71 -5.64 -5.26
C LYS A 301 18.07 -5.23 -4.68
N GLN A 302 19.03 -4.87 -5.51
CA GLN A 302 20.34 -4.37 -5.04
C GLN A 302 20.20 -3.09 -4.21
N ALA A 303 19.33 -2.17 -4.63
CA ALA A 303 19.03 -0.96 -3.88
C ALA A 303 18.42 -1.25 -2.51
N ILE A 304 17.45 -2.16 -2.44
CA ILE A 304 16.83 -2.59 -1.17
C ILE A 304 17.84 -3.31 -0.30
N GLU A 305 18.66 -4.20 -0.86
CA GLU A 305 19.71 -4.90 -0.12
C GLU A 305 20.72 -3.91 0.48
N PHE A 306 21.12 -2.88 -0.28
CA PHE A 306 21.96 -1.80 0.22
C PHE A 306 21.29 -1.03 1.36
N LEU A 307 20.04 -0.61 1.18
CA LEU A 307 19.24 0.09 2.19
C LEU A 307 19.10 -0.74 3.47
N TYR A 308 18.86 -2.05 3.33
CA TYR A 308 18.67 -2.97 4.45
C TYR A 308 19.98 -3.24 5.19
N LYS A 309 21.04 -3.65 4.46
CA LYS A 309 22.29 -4.14 5.05
C LYS A 309 23.26 -3.05 5.48
N ARG A 310 23.25 -1.88 4.83
CA ARG A 310 24.20 -0.78 5.11
C ARG A 310 23.55 0.44 5.77
N LEU A 311 22.28 0.71 5.48
CA LEU A 311 21.56 1.86 6.03
C LEU A 311 20.51 1.49 7.08
N PHE A 312 20.35 0.20 7.36
CA PHE A 312 19.45 -0.34 8.39
C PHE A 312 17.98 0.05 8.20
N VAL A 313 17.58 0.28 6.94
CA VAL A 313 16.17 0.40 6.55
C VAL A 313 15.56 -1.01 6.55
N ILE A 314 15.35 -1.56 7.75
CA ILE A 314 14.93 -2.96 7.93
C ILE A 314 13.43 -3.21 7.70
N ASN A 315 12.69 -2.16 7.32
CA ASN A 315 11.29 -2.24 6.91
C ASN A 315 10.98 -1.08 5.96
N VAL A 316 10.15 -1.29 4.95
CA VAL A 316 9.76 -0.25 3.99
C VAL A 316 9.20 1.02 4.66
N ARG A 317 8.57 0.90 5.83
CA ARG A 317 8.06 2.05 6.60
C ARG A 317 9.14 2.99 7.13
N LEU A 318 10.39 2.51 7.24
CA LEU A 318 11.55 3.32 7.63
C LEU A 318 12.18 4.07 6.46
N LEU A 319 11.83 3.74 5.21
CA LEU A 319 12.33 4.45 4.04
C LEU A 319 11.93 5.94 4.15
N PRO A 320 12.89 6.88 4.23
CA PRO A 320 12.56 8.29 4.43
C PRO A 320 11.80 8.87 3.23
N TYR A 321 12.33 8.63 2.03
CA TYR A 321 11.71 9.06 0.77
C TYR A 321 11.62 7.90 -0.24
N PRO A 322 10.45 7.69 -0.88
CA PRO A 322 10.34 6.80 -2.04
C PRO A 322 11.35 7.13 -3.15
N ALA A 323 11.61 8.43 -3.38
CA ALA A 323 12.57 8.90 -4.38
C ALA A 323 14.00 8.39 -4.13
N GLN A 324 14.41 8.15 -2.88
CA GLN A 324 15.72 7.57 -2.60
C GLN A 324 15.85 6.16 -3.15
N LEU A 325 14.81 5.34 -3.06
CA LEU A 325 14.83 3.99 -3.65
C LEU A 325 14.96 4.05 -5.17
N ILE A 326 14.25 4.98 -5.83
CA ILE A 326 14.33 5.18 -7.29
C ILE A 326 15.76 5.58 -7.70
N PHE A 327 16.33 6.58 -7.02
CA PHE A 327 17.69 7.05 -7.29
C PHE A 327 18.71 5.93 -7.06
N ILE A 328 18.66 5.24 -5.91
CA ILE A 328 19.58 4.14 -5.60
C ILE A 328 19.42 2.97 -6.59
N SER A 329 18.20 2.67 -7.04
CA SER A 329 18.00 1.68 -8.12
C SER A 329 18.71 2.10 -9.40
N ASP A 330 18.63 3.37 -9.80
CA ASP A 330 19.36 3.88 -10.95
C ASP A 330 20.88 3.88 -10.74
N TYR A 331 21.34 4.09 -9.51
CA TYR A 331 22.75 3.97 -9.16
C TYR A 331 23.28 2.57 -9.48
N PHE A 332 22.60 1.51 -9.04
CA PHE A 332 23.01 0.14 -9.34
C PHE A 332 22.84 -0.26 -10.81
N ARG A 333 21.96 0.41 -11.57
CA ARG A 333 21.92 0.25 -13.03
C ARG A 333 23.16 0.84 -13.70
N LEU A 334 23.54 2.06 -13.31
CA LEU A 334 24.67 2.80 -13.90
C LEU A 334 26.03 2.29 -13.40
N ASN A 335 26.09 1.76 -12.19
CA ASN A 335 27.24 1.14 -11.57
C ASN A 335 26.85 -0.22 -10.94
N PRO A 336 26.82 -1.32 -11.72
CA PRO A 336 26.35 -2.63 -11.26
C PRO A 336 27.25 -3.30 -10.21
N ASN A 337 28.51 -2.89 -10.11
CA ASN A 337 29.49 -3.50 -9.21
C ASN A 337 30.28 -2.41 -8.47
N PRO A 338 29.62 -1.62 -7.59
CA PRO A 338 30.29 -0.52 -6.92
C PRO A 338 31.31 -1.04 -5.89
N THR A 339 32.41 -0.32 -5.78
CA THR A 339 33.45 -0.56 -4.77
C THR A 339 32.96 -0.20 -3.36
N SER A 340 33.66 -0.66 -2.33
CA SER A 340 33.31 -0.33 -0.94
C SER A 340 33.36 1.18 -0.65
N GLN A 341 34.27 1.91 -1.31
CA GLN A 341 34.39 3.36 -1.20
C GLN A 341 33.21 4.08 -1.86
N GLU A 342 32.80 3.65 -3.04
CA GLU A 342 31.64 4.20 -3.75
C GLU A 342 30.34 3.97 -2.97
N LEU A 343 30.17 2.79 -2.37
CA LEU A 343 29.04 2.52 -1.49
C LEU A 343 29.06 3.42 -0.24
N GLN A 344 30.23 3.77 0.31
CA GLN A 344 30.32 4.74 1.42
C GLN A 344 29.88 6.14 1.01
N LEU A 345 30.22 6.58 -0.21
CA LEU A 345 29.74 7.85 -0.75
C LEU A 345 28.22 7.83 -0.95
N LEU A 346 27.66 6.70 -1.39
CA LEU A 346 26.22 6.52 -1.53
C LEU A 346 25.49 6.53 -0.17
N GLU A 347 26.10 5.98 0.88
CA GLU A 347 25.57 6.11 2.25
C GLU A 347 25.53 7.57 2.70
N ASN A 348 26.61 8.31 2.46
CA ASN A 348 26.68 9.73 2.80
C ASN A 348 25.60 10.52 2.04
N TRP A 349 25.41 10.22 0.75
CA TRP A 349 24.33 10.81 -0.04
C TRP A 349 22.95 10.52 0.57
N PHE A 350 22.68 9.28 0.99
CA PHE A 350 21.41 8.91 1.63
C PHE A 350 21.18 9.70 2.93
N TRP A 351 22.19 9.80 3.79
CA TRP A 351 22.06 10.52 5.05
C TRP A 351 21.90 12.03 4.84
N ILE A 352 22.67 12.63 3.92
CA ILE A 352 22.55 14.04 3.59
C ILE A 352 21.15 14.34 3.07
N THR A 353 20.65 13.56 2.10
CA THR A 353 19.32 13.80 1.52
C THR A 353 18.19 13.58 2.53
N THR A 354 18.37 12.66 3.47
CA THR A 354 17.41 12.39 4.56
C THR A 354 17.33 13.54 5.57
N TYR A 355 18.47 14.00 6.09
CA TYR A 355 18.50 15.02 7.16
C TYR A 355 18.25 16.43 6.66
N SER A 356 18.58 16.73 5.40
CA SER A 356 18.40 18.07 4.81
C SER A 356 17.01 18.34 4.24
N ASN A 357 16.07 17.38 4.35
CA ASN A 357 14.76 17.48 3.72
C ASN A 357 14.83 17.68 2.18
N TYR A 358 15.86 17.10 1.55
CA TYR A 358 16.32 17.40 0.19
C TYR A 358 15.23 17.37 -0.89
N PHE A 359 14.37 16.36 -0.87
CA PHE A 359 13.31 16.20 -1.87
C PHE A 359 12.09 17.12 -1.62
N THR A 360 12.05 17.80 -0.48
CA THR A 360 10.95 18.73 -0.12
C THR A 360 11.32 20.20 -0.30
N ILE A 361 12.62 20.53 -0.23
CA ILE A 361 13.10 21.90 -0.42
C ILE A 361 13.26 22.27 -1.91
N TYR A 362 13.29 21.28 -2.81
CA TYR A 362 13.46 21.49 -4.24
C TYR A 362 12.15 21.47 -5.02
N SER A 363 11.99 22.46 -5.90
CA SER A 363 10.98 22.45 -6.96
C SER A 363 11.22 21.32 -7.96
N LEU A 364 10.21 20.95 -8.75
CA LEU A 364 10.33 19.89 -9.77
C LEU A 364 11.50 20.13 -10.74
N SER A 365 11.75 21.38 -11.15
CA SER A 365 12.89 21.71 -12.00
C SER A 365 14.23 21.47 -11.32
N GLN A 366 14.34 21.77 -10.02
CA GLN A 366 15.55 21.52 -9.25
C GLN A 366 15.75 20.03 -8.97
N GLN A 367 14.66 19.27 -8.79
CA GLN A 367 14.72 17.82 -8.64
C GLN A 367 15.25 17.12 -9.91
N ARG A 368 14.93 17.65 -11.11
CA ARG A 368 15.55 17.18 -12.37
C ARG A 368 17.06 17.38 -12.37
N ASN A 369 17.53 18.58 -12.01
CA ASN A 369 18.96 18.86 -11.90
C ASN A 369 19.63 17.96 -10.85
N ALA A 370 18.97 17.78 -9.71
CA ALA A 370 19.44 16.89 -8.65
C ALA A 370 19.59 15.44 -9.11
N TYR A 371 18.66 14.97 -9.93
CA TYR A 371 18.74 13.64 -10.53
C TYR A 371 19.85 13.52 -11.56
N GLN A 372 20.04 14.53 -12.41
CA GLN A 372 21.15 14.55 -13.35
C GLN A 372 22.50 14.48 -12.62
N VAL A 373 22.69 15.31 -11.58
CA VAL A 373 23.90 15.29 -10.74
C VAL A 373 24.08 13.93 -10.06
N PHE A 374 22.99 13.29 -9.64
CA PHE A 374 23.05 11.96 -9.06
C PHE A 374 23.45 10.88 -10.08
N CYS A 375 22.93 10.93 -11.31
CA CYS A 375 23.35 10.05 -12.41
C CYS A 375 24.82 10.25 -12.77
N GLU A 376 25.31 11.49 -12.78
CA GLU A 376 26.73 11.80 -12.96
C GLU A 376 27.58 11.19 -11.83
N PHE A 377 27.10 11.25 -10.58
CA PHE A 377 27.75 10.58 -9.45
C PHE A 377 27.79 9.06 -9.60
N ALA A 378 26.69 8.44 -10.02
CA ALA A 378 26.64 7.00 -10.28
C ALA A 378 27.64 6.57 -11.38
N GLN A 379 27.94 7.45 -12.34
CA GLN A 379 28.94 7.23 -13.38
C GLN A 379 30.37 7.63 -12.98
N GLY A 380 30.60 8.06 -11.73
CA GLY A 380 31.91 8.52 -11.26
C GLY A 380 32.33 9.91 -11.75
N LYS A 381 31.40 10.71 -12.30
CA LYS A 381 31.65 12.06 -12.85
C LYS A 381 31.36 13.19 -11.86
N HIS A 382 30.65 12.91 -10.78
CA HIS A 382 30.37 13.86 -9.70
C HIS A 382 30.80 13.26 -8.35
N PRO A 383 31.39 14.02 -7.41
CA PRO A 383 32.04 13.44 -6.23
C PRO A 383 31.09 12.82 -5.19
N ASN A 384 29.87 13.35 -5.02
CA ASN A 384 28.98 12.95 -3.91
C ASN A 384 27.48 12.88 -4.28
N GLY A 385 27.13 13.12 -5.55
CA GLY A 385 25.73 13.13 -6.02
C GLY A 385 24.81 14.18 -5.40
N ILE A 386 25.33 15.18 -4.67
CA ILE A 386 24.53 16.23 -4.01
C ILE A 386 24.47 17.46 -4.91
N TYR A 387 23.26 17.79 -5.37
CA TYR A 387 23.00 19.05 -6.06
C TYR A 387 22.73 20.17 -5.06
N LYS A 388 23.28 21.34 -5.36
CA LYS A 388 23.01 22.60 -4.67
C LYS A 388 22.59 23.66 -5.69
N ILE A 389 21.70 24.57 -5.31
CA ILE A 389 21.25 25.66 -6.20
C ILE A 389 22.39 26.63 -6.48
N ASN A 390 23.24 26.87 -5.49
CA ASN A 390 24.45 27.66 -5.56
C ASN A 390 25.48 27.12 -4.54
N ASP A 391 26.73 27.52 -4.68
CA ASP A 391 27.82 27.04 -3.83
C ASP A 391 27.63 27.45 -2.35
N ASP A 392 26.96 28.57 -2.11
CA ASP A 392 26.67 29.12 -0.77
C ASP A 392 25.52 28.41 -0.05
N MET A 393 24.81 27.48 -0.70
CA MET A 393 23.70 26.77 -0.09
C MET A 393 24.19 25.82 1.01
N GLU A 394 23.77 26.10 2.23
CA GLU A 394 23.94 25.22 3.39
C GLU A 394 22.67 24.42 3.66
N PHE A 395 22.83 23.12 3.90
CA PHE A 395 21.74 22.28 4.34
C PHE A 395 21.53 22.41 5.84
N SER A 396 20.29 22.35 6.28
CA SER A 396 19.93 22.33 7.69
C SER A 396 18.89 21.26 7.99
N THR A 397 18.86 20.78 9.22
CA THR A 397 17.85 19.81 9.65
C THR A 397 16.51 20.48 9.96
N PRO A 398 15.39 19.78 9.77
CA PRO A 398 14.16 20.11 10.47
C PRO A 398 14.35 19.96 11.98
N LYS A 399 13.56 20.72 12.76
CA LYS A 399 13.54 20.65 14.23
C LYS A 399 13.44 19.23 14.75
N TYR A 400 14.03 18.98 15.92
CA TYR A 400 13.98 17.69 16.58
C TYR A 400 12.53 17.20 16.75
N PRO A 401 12.21 15.93 16.40
CA PRO A 401 10.84 15.45 16.42
C PRO A 401 10.33 15.30 17.86
N SER A 402 9.16 15.87 18.15
CA SER A 402 8.50 15.69 19.46
C SER A 402 7.88 14.29 19.64
N LYS A 403 7.68 13.55 18.54
CA LYS A 403 7.12 12.19 18.53
C LYS A 403 7.83 11.31 17.50
N LEU A 404 8.06 10.05 17.85
CA LEU A 404 8.47 9.02 16.90
C LEU A 404 7.26 8.42 16.19
N ASN A 405 7.32 8.38 14.86
CA ASN A 405 6.32 7.77 14.00
C ASN A 405 6.97 7.30 12.70
N PHE A 406 6.23 6.54 11.90
CA PHE A 406 6.68 6.03 10.59
C PHE A 406 6.15 6.86 9.42
N THR A 407 5.66 8.09 9.65
CA THR A 407 5.07 8.92 8.59
C THR A 407 6.01 10.03 8.16
N GLY A 408 6.64 10.73 9.11
CA GLY A 408 7.55 11.84 8.82
C GLY A 408 8.98 11.40 8.52
N VAL A 409 9.64 12.09 7.59
CA VAL A 409 11.06 11.87 7.25
C VAL A 409 11.95 12.05 8.47
N ARG A 410 11.74 13.14 9.24
CA ARG A 410 12.57 13.48 10.40
C ARG A 410 12.49 12.42 11.53
N PRO A 411 11.31 11.94 11.96
CA PRO A 411 11.19 10.79 12.86
C PRO A 411 11.82 9.50 12.33
N LYS A 412 11.71 9.21 11.03
CA LYS A 412 12.37 8.03 10.42
C LYS A 412 13.89 8.16 10.46
N ALA A 413 14.43 9.34 10.15
CA ALA A 413 15.86 9.62 10.20
C ALA A 413 16.45 9.33 11.60
N LEU A 414 15.76 9.79 12.65
CA LEU A 414 16.16 9.55 14.04
C LEU A 414 16.10 8.06 14.41
N GLN A 415 15.07 7.34 13.95
CA GLN A 415 14.97 5.88 14.16
C GLN A 415 16.08 5.12 13.43
N LEU A 416 16.40 5.49 12.18
CA LEU A 416 17.51 4.89 11.44
C LEU A 416 18.85 5.17 12.14
N PHE A 417 19.04 6.38 12.66
CA PHE A 417 20.23 6.71 13.47
C PHE A 417 20.32 5.83 14.72
N TYR A 418 19.20 5.53 15.37
CA TYR A 418 19.20 4.60 16.51
C TYR A 418 19.58 3.19 16.11
N LEU A 419 18.99 2.68 15.02
CA LEU A 419 19.28 1.34 14.53
C LEU A 419 20.76 1.22 14.13
N LYS A 420 21.33 2.27 13.54
CA LYS A 420 22.76 2.33 13.24
C LYS A 420 23.62 2.16 14.50
N SER A 421 23.23 2.76 15.62
CA SER A 421 23.94 2.60 16.90
C SER A 421 23.78 1.19 17.48
N ILE A 422 22.58 0.62 17.39
CA ILE A 422 22.27 -0.72 17.92
C ILE A 422 23.03 -1.81 17.16
N LEU A 423 22.92 -1.78 15.82
CA LEU A 423 23.52 -2.78 14.94
C LEU A 423 25.04 -2.60 14.85
N GLY A 424 25.54 -1.36 14.87
CA GLY A 424 26.95 -1.06 14.66
C GLY A 424 27.42 -1.61 13.32
N ASP A 425 28.46 -2.44 13.33
CA ASP A 425 29.00 -3.10 12.13
C ASP A 425 28.27 -4.43 11.79
N ASN A 426 27.30 -4.85 12.60
CA ASN A 426 26.57 -6.08 12.35
C ASN A 426 25.49 -5.88 11.27
N LYS A 427 25.36 -6.86 10.38
CA LYS A 427 24.27 -6.88 9.40
C LYS A 427 22.99 -7.36 10.08
N PRO A 428 21.82 -6.76 9.77
CA PRO A 428 20.55 -7.30 10.23
C PRO A 428 20.34 -8.72 9.68
N GLN A 429 19.62 -9.55 10.44
CA GLN A 429 19.19 -10.87 9.98
C GLN A 429 18.10 -10.73 8.91
N ASP A 430 17.78 -11.81 8.19
CA ASP A 430 16.63 -11.79 7.27
C ASP A 430 15.33 -11.63 8.07
N MET A 431 14.39 -10.83 7.55
CA MET A 431 13.12 -10.49 8.19
C MET A 431 13.27 -9.82 9.58
N GLU A 432 14.39 -9.13 9.81
CA GLU A 432 14.65 -8.41 11.06
C GLU A 432 13.62 -7.29 11.26
N GLY A 433 12.78 -7.43 12.27
CA GLY A 433 11.80 -6.45 12.68
C GLY A 433 12.28 -5.52 13.79
N ILE A 434 11.49 -4.48 14.05
CA ILE A 434 11.68 -3.57 15.18
C ILE A 434 10.50 -3.71 16.14
N LYS A 435 10.81 -3.78 17.43
CA LYS A 435 9.81 -3.63 18.50
C LYS A 435 10.12 -2.38 19.32
N GLU A 436 9.06 -1.60 19.57
CA GLU A 436 9.11 -0.41 20.40
C GLU A 436 8.81 -0.79 21.86
N PHE A 437 9.70 -0.40 22.78
CA PHE A 437 9.51 -0.53 24.22
C PHE A 437 9.37 0.85 24.85
N PHE A 438 8.34 1.00 25.67
CA PHE A 438 8.02 2.26 26.35
C PHE A 438 8.56 2.26 27.77
N ILE A 439 9.47 3.19 28.08
CA ILE A 439 9.98 3.34 29.46
C ILE A 439 8.82 3.59 30.44
N SER A 440 7.82 4.38 30.02
CA SER A 440 6.52 4.46 30.68
C SER A 440 5.37 4.40 29.67
N SER A 441 4.41 3.51 29.93
CA SER A 441 3.17 3.40 29.15
C SER A 441 2.22 4.59 29.33
N LYS A 442 2.42 5.40 30.37
CA LYS A 442 1.60 6.60 30.65
C LYS A 442 2.07 7.85 29.90
N LYS A 443 3.18 7.75 29.16
CA LYS A 443 3.80 8.87 28.46
C LYS A 443 3.58 8.80 26.95
N ASP A 444 3.71 9.96 26.32
CA ASP A 444 3.69 10.09 24.87
C ASP A 444 4.81 9.31 24.18
N ARG A 445 4.65 9.09 22.87
CA ARG A 445 5.62 8.46 21.97
C ARG A 445 6.83 9.37 21.66
N THR A 446 7.44 9.95 22.69
CA THR A 446 8.63 10.81 22.52
C THR A 446 9.89 9.97 22.27
N PRO A 447 10.93 10.52 21.62
CA PRO A 447 12.18 9.79 21.42
C PRO A 447 12.81 9.30 22.72
N GLY A 448 12.88 10.16 23.75
CA GLY A 448 13.36 9.78 25.08
C GLY A 448 12.58 8.63 25.76
N ASN A 449 11.29 8.44 25.46
CA ASN A 449 10.44 7.39 26.07
C ASN A 449 10.46 6.05 25.33
N ILE A 450 10.96 6.01 24.08
CA ILE A 450 10.93 4.82 23.23
C ILE A 450 12.33 4.23 23.08
N ILE A 451 12.45 2.94 23.38
CA ILE A 451 13.62 2.11 23.11
C ILE A 451 13.27 1.19 21.93
N LEU A 452 14.07 1.25 20.87
CA LEU A 452 13.95 0.35 19.74
C LEU A 452 14.76 -0.91 20.02
N ARG A 453 14.19 -2.07 19.73
CA ARG A 453 14.86 -3.37 19.80
C ARG A 453 14.64 -4.17 18.54
N LEU A 454 15.65 -4.94 18.16
CA LEU A 454 15.56 -5.87 17.04
C LEU A 454 14.73 -7.10 17.42
N SER A 455 14.06 -7.72 16.45
CA SER A 455 13.30 -8.94 16.67
C SER A 455 14.17 -10.12 17.09
N SER A 456 15.34 -10.28 16.47
CA SER A 456 16.29 -11.35 16.71
C SER A 456 16.81 -11.34 18.14
N GLU A 457 17.02 -10.16 18.71
CA GLU A 457 17.39 -10.00 20.12
C GLU A 457 16.33 -10.54 21.09
N LEU A 458 15.05 -10.54 20.69
CA LEU A 458 13.93 -11.00 21.52
C LEU A 458 13.68 -12.50 21.34
N ASP A 459 13.89 -13.02 20.13
CA ASP A 459 13.68 -14.44 19.83
C ASP A 459 14.73 -15.32 20.49
N GLN A 460 15.96 -14.83 20.63
CA GLN A 460 17.03 -15.52 21.36
C GLN A 460 16.75 -15.67 22.85
N ALA A 461 15.80 -14.91 23.40
CA ALA A 461 15.50 -14.98 24.83
C ALA A 461 14.04 -14.56 25.16
N PRO A 462 13.08 -15.47 24.93
CA PRO A 462 11.64 -15.19 24.98
C PRO A 462 11.11 -14.82 26.37
N GLU A 463 11.79 -15.22 27.45
CA GLU A 463 11.44 -14.82 28.82
C GLU A 463 11.63 -13.30 29.10
N LYS A 464 12.15 -12.52 28.15
CA LYS A 464 12.58 -11.11 28.35
C LYS A 464 11.72 -10.08 27.62
N LYS A 465 10.42 -10.37 27.46
CA LYS A 465 9.44 -9.50 26.78
C LYS A 465 9.02 -8.26 27.58
N THR A 466 9.48 -8.08 28.82
CA THR A 466 9.15 -6.92 29.67
C THR A 466 10.36 -6.00 29.86
N LEU A 467 10.14 -4.69 29.97
CA LEU A 467 11.20 -3.70 30.24
C LEU A 467 12.00 -4.00 31.52
N ALA A 468 11.35 -4.57 32.53
CA ALA A 468 12.02 -5.03 33.75
C ALA A 468 13.11 -6.05 33.42
N ASN A 469 12.84 -7.00 32.51
CA ASN A 469 13.81 -8.01 32.09
C ASN A 469 14.86 -7.46 31.11
N PHE A 470 14.54 -6.41 30.35
CA PHE A 470 15.53 -5.67 29.56
C PHE A 470 16.58 -5.04 30.47
N PHE A 471 16.17 -4.24 31.44
CA PHE A 471 17.09 -3.56 32.36
C PHE A 471 17.87 -4.49 33.31
N ILE A 472 17.36 -5.70 33.59
CA ILE A 472 18.08 -6.73 34.36
C ILE A 472 19.29 -7.31 33.59
N ILE A 473 19.31 -7.24 32.25
CA ILE A 473 20.35 -7.86 31.41
C ILE A 473 21.44 -6.86 31.02
N ILE A 474 21.08 -5.59 30.90
CA ILE A 474 21.98 -4.53 30.44
C ILE A 474 22.79 -3.92 31.59
N SER A 475 23.13 -4.72 32.60
CA SER A 475 24.22 -4.37 33.51
C SER A 475 25.57 -4.25 32.79
N ASP A 476 25.65 -4.69 31.53
CA ASP A 476 26.76 -4.43 30.62
C ASP A 476 26.64 -3.04 29.98
N ASN A 477 27.63 -2.18 30.25
CA ASN A 477 27.61 -0.78 29.81
C ASN A 477 27.60 -0.63 28.29
N ASP A 478 28.22 -1.57 27.57
CA ASP A 478 28.36 -1.50 26.12
C ASP A 478 26.98 -1.63 25.43
N ILE A 479 26.05 -2.36 26.04
CA ILE A 479 24.69 -2.53 25.52
C ILE A 479 23.83 -1.31 25.91
N LEU A 480 24.01 -0.72 27.10
CA LEU A 480 23.30 0.51 27.50
C LEU A 480 23.62 1.65 26.54
N GLU A 481 24.90 1.84 26.22
CA GLU A 481 25.36 2.90 25.34
C GLU A 481 24.79 2.78 23.92
N LYS A 482 24.69 1.55 23.38
CA LYS A 482 24.07 1.30 22.07
C LYS A 482 22.62 1.75 21.99
N HIS A 483 21.88 1.72 23.11
CA HIS A 483 20.50 2.20 23.22
C HIS A 483 20.39 3.66 23.72
N PHE A 484 21.51 4.37 23.78
CA PHE A 484 21.63 5.73 24.28
C PHE A 484 21.14 5.87 25.73
N ILE A 485 21.55 4.94 26.59
CA ILE A 485 21.25 4.96 28.01
C ILE A 485 22.58 5.06 28.75
N THR A 486 22.74 6.05 29.63
CA THR A 486 23.93 6.14 30.49
C THR A 486 23.71 5.44 31.83
N LYS A 487 24.78 5.25 32.60
CA LYS A 487 24.69 4.70 33.96
C LYS A 487 23.83 5.56 34.88
N GLU A 488 23.92 6.88 34.73
CA GLU A 488 23.13 7.85 35.50
C GLU A 488 21.64 7.69 35.19
N MET A 489 21.28 7.57 33.89
CA MET A 489 19.91 7.30 33.48
C MET A 489 19.44 5.97 34.06
N PHE A 490 20.22 4.91 33.94
CA PHE A 490 19.87 3.61 34.51
C PHE A 490 19.62 3.69 36.03
N ALA A 491 20.43 4.45 36.77
CA ALA A 491 20.20 4.70 38.19
C ALA A 491 18.89 5.45 38.48
N LEU A 492 18.50 6.42 37.63
CA LEU A 492 17.21 7.09 37.73
C LEU A 492 16.04 6.14 37.51
N TYR A 493 16.16 5.20 36.57
CA TYR A 493 15.16 4.17 36.33
C TYR A 493 14.98 3.26 37.56
N ILE A 494 16.07 2.81 38.19
CA ILE A 494 16.01 2.00 39.43
C ILE A 494 15.36 2.78 40.58
N GLN A 495 15.57 4.09 40.65
CA GLN A 495 14.96 4.97 41.66
C GLN A 495 13.50 5.38 41.34
N ASP A 496 12.88 4.81 40.29
CA ASP A 496 11.54 5.17 39.79
C ASP A 496 11.39 6.65 39.39
N LYS A 497 12.51 7.32 39.06
CA LYS A 497 12.54 8.70 38.55
C LYS A 497 12.41 8.74 37.02
N ILE A 498 11.29 8.24 36.53
CA ILE A 498 11.07 8.04 35.08
C ILE A 498 10.99 9.37 34.31
N ASP A 499 10.54 10.45 34.93
CA ASP A 499 10.50 11.77 34.30
C ASP A 499 11.90 12.28 33.97
N ASP A 500 12.79 12.22 34.96
CA ASP A 500 14.19 12.62 34.82
C ASP A 500 14.92 11.71 33.82
N PHE A 501 14.65 10.39 33.85
CA PHE A 501 15.20 9.44 32.87
C PHE A 501 14.88 9.87 31.44
N VAL A 502 13.58 10.07 31.16
CA VAL A 502 13.11 10.34 29.79
C VAL A 502 13.65 11.69 29.31
N ALA A 503 13.70 12.70 30.17
CA ALA A 503 14.25 14.01 29.82
C ALA A 503 15.76 13.93 29.52
N GLN A 504 16.55 13.30 30.41
CA GLN A 504 17.99 13.15 30.20
C GLN A 504 18.30 12.35 28.94
N ARG A 505 17.54 11.27 28.70
CA ARG A 505 17.72 10.46 27.48
C ARG A 505 17.41 11.27 26.23
N ASP A 506 16.34 12.06 26.23
CA ASP A 506 15.97 12.91 25.08
C ASP A 506 17.09 13.92 24.75
N ASP A 507 17.69 14.54 25.77
CA ASP A 507 18.80 15.48 25.58
C ASP A 507 20.09 14.79 25.12
N TYR A 508 20.39 13.60 25.65
CA TYR A 508 21.53 12.80 25.21
C TYR A 508 21.39 12.35 23.75
N LEU A 509 20.17 11.94 23.37
CA LEU A 509 19.82 11.59 22.00
C LEU A 509 20.00 12.76 21.04
N LYS A 510 19.51 13.95 21.39
CA LYS A 510 19.72 15.18 20.61
C LYS A 510 21.21 15.48 20.44
N CYS A 511 21.99 15.37 21.51
CA CYS A 511 23.43 15.61 21.47
C CYS A 511 24.15 14.65 20.50
N LYS A 512 23.89 13.34 20.61
CA LYS A 512 24.52 12.33 19.76
C LYS A 512 24.08 12.41 18.30
N GLU A 513 22.81 12.71 18.08
CA GLU A 513 22.34 12.96 16.72
C GLU A 513 22.96 14.22 16.13
N ARG A 514 23.13 15.30 16.91
CA ARG A 514 23.80 16.53 16.47
C ARG A 514 25.22 16.24 16.00
N GLU A 515 26.01 15.52 16.81
CA GLU A 515 27.38 15.10 16.45
C GLU A 515 27.39 14.36 15.08
N PHE A 516 26.44 13.45 14.87
CA PHE A 516 26.32 12.71 13.62
C PHE A 516 25.94 13.62 12.44
N VAL A 517 24.95 14.48 12.60
CA VAL A 517 24.48 15.38 11.53
C VAL A 517 25.55 16.39 11.13
N GLU A 518 26.25 16.97 12.11
CA GLU A 518 27.33 17.94 11.84
C GLU A 518 28.51 17.28 11.12
N SER A 519 28.77 15.99 11.37
CA SER A 519 29.77 15.22 10.61
C SER A 519 29.44 15.09 9.10
N LEU A 520 28.17 15.29 8.72
CA LEU A 520 27.70 15.30 7.33
C LEU A 520 27.72 16.71 6.70
N ASN A 521 28.25 17.71 7.39
CA ASN A 521 28.22 19.13 7.00
C ASN A 521 26.78 19.68 6.84
N ILE A 522 25.87 19.28 7.74
CA ILE A 522 24.51 19.79 7.81
C ILE A 522 24.35 20.57 9.11
N LYS A 523 23.79 21.77 9.02
CA LYS A 523 23.49 22.60 10.19
C LYS A 523 22.36 21.98 11.02
N TYR A 524 22.63 21.64 12.26
CA TYR A 524 21.60 21.13 13.17
C TYR A 524 20.71 22.28 13.68
N VAL A 525 19.39 22.12 13.56
CA VAL A 525 18.40 23.07 14.10
C VAL A 525 17.80 22.50 15.38
N ASP A 526 17.93 23.27 16.46
CA ASP A 526 17.43 22.94 17.80
C ASP A 526 15.89 22.95 17.91
#